data_AF-A0A959WNL1-F1
#
_entry.id   AF-A0A959WNL1-F1
#
_cell.length_a   1.000
_cell.length_b   1.000
_cell.length_c   1.000
_cell.angle_alpha   90.00
_cell.angle_beta   90.00
_cell.angle_gamma   90.00
#
_symmetry.space_group_name_H-M   'P 1'
#
loop_
_entity.id
_entity.type
_entity.pdbx_description
1 polymer ?
#
loop_
_entity_poly.entity_id
_entity_poly.type
_entity_poly.pdbx_seq_one_letter_code
_entity_poly.pdbx_strand_id
1 'polypeptide(L)'
;MADELNTDRSAWLRCYRCWSQRLEAQVHYDAILRIDPETGEPAERIDEVQESVVQCLDCMHDQPHLAVDEGRVVPIEDRWERLVAGTPWVASCTVTVDQDLVEVCSGPEAADSLTYGAFGDAGTREFFTHVRFHKHDEERIVIHLLVELYARSSNEATDVLEAAARGPLEITSLAEESRPPAHAADEAH
;
A
#
# COMPACT_ATOMS: atom_id res chain seq x y z
N MET A 1 -5.06 22.94 -25.19
CA MET A 1 -4.69 21.56 -24.79
C MET A 1 -4.18 21.48 -23.34
N ALA A 2 -4.48 22.45 -22.47
CA ALA A 2 -4.11 22.42 -21.05
C ALA A 2 -5.31 22.23 -20.11
N ASP A 3 -6.52 22.11 -20.67
CA ASP A 3 -7.78 22.15 -19.94
C ASP A 3 -8.40 20.74 -19.75
N GLU A 4 -8.12 19.79 -20.66
CA GLU A 4 -8.58 18.39 -20.53
C GLU A 4 -7.79 17.59 -19.47
N LEU A 5 -6.55 17.98 -19.17
CA LEU A 5 -5.71 17.36 -18.13
C LEU A 5 -6.04 17.85 -16.71
N ASN A 6 -6.82 18.93 -16.57
CA ASN A 6 -7.13 19.52 -15.27
C ASN A 6 -8.37 18.88 -14.62
N THR A 7 -9.29 18.37 -15.43
CA THR A 7 -10.47 17.62 -14.96
C THR A 7 -10.09 16.31 -14.27
N ASP A 8 -9.06 15.62 -14.78
CA ASP A 8 -8.61 14.32 -14.27
C ASP A 8 -7.85 14.43 -12.94
N ARG A 9 -7.03 15.49 -12.78
CA ARG A 9 -6.26 15.70 -11.53
C ARG A 9 -7.12 15.80 -10.29
N SER A 10 -8.29 16.45 -10.39
CA SER A 10 -9.22 16.55 -9.26
C SER A 10 -9.86 15.22 -8.86
N ALA A 11 -9.85 14.24 -9.77
CA ALA A 11 -10.37 12.90 -9.53
C ALA A 11 -9.45 12.12 -8.59
N TRP A 12 -8.13 12.13 -8.82
CA TRP A 12 -7.19 11.30 -8.07
C TRP A 12 -6.34 12.03 -7.02
N LEU A 13 -6.09 13.35 -7.17
CA LEU A 13 -5.26 14.13 -6.24
C LEU A 13 -6.05 14.58 -5.00
N ARG A 14 -6.52 13.60 -4.23
CA ARG A 14 -7.26 13.79 -2.97
C ARG A 14 -7.14 12.56 -2.09
N CYS A 15 -7.49 12.73 -0.83
CA CYS A 15 -7.62 11.62 0.11
C CYS A 15 -8.74 10.68 -0.32
N TYR A 16 -8.45 9.38 -0.49
CA TYR A 16 -9.48 8.40 -0.88
C TYR A 16 -10.53 8.18 0.22
N ARG A 17 -10.21 8.51 1.48
CA ARG A 17 -11.07 8.28 2.65
C ARG A 17 -11.95 9.47 3.03
N CYS A 18 -11.39 10.68 3.07
CA CYS A 18 -12.10 11.90 3.50
C CYS A 18 -12.20 12.99 2.43
N TRP A 19 -11.71 12.71 1.21
CA TRP A 19 -11.81 13.58 0.03
C TRP A 19 -11.07 14.93 0.16
N SER A 20 -10.36 15.15 1.26
CA SER A 20 -9.51 16.32 1.45
C SER A 20 -8.38 16.37 0.41
N GLN A 21 -8.04 17.58 -0.01
CA GLN A 21 -6.87 17.86 -0.85
C GLN A 21 -5.66 18.33 -0.03
N ARG A 22 -5.78 18.37 1.31
CA ARG A 22 -4.68 18.71 2.23
C ARG A 22 -3.75 17.51 2.37
N LEU A 23 -2.89 17.34 1.37
CA LEU A 23 -1.92 16.25 1.29
C LEU A 23 -0.50 16.76 1.57
N GLU A 24 0.29 15.96 2.25
CA GLU A 24 1.73 16.15 2.44
C GLU A 24 2.48 14.96 1.85
N ALA A 25 3.59 15.21 1.16
CA ALA A 25 4.49 14.17 0.70
C ALA A 25 5.77 14.21 1.53
N GLN A 26 6.10 13.09 2.16
CA GLN A 26 7.36 12.87 2.85
C GLN A 26 8.25 12.07 1.93
N VAL A 27 9.44 12.59 1.62
CA VAL A 27 10.39 11.98 0.67
C VAL A 27 11.74 11.81 1.35
N HIS A 28 12.20 10.58 1.38
CA HIS A 28 13.49 10.17 1.91
C HIS A 28 14.39 9.75 0.75
N TYR A 29 15.61 10.27 0.75
CA TYR A 29 16.64 9.92 -0.22
C TYR A 29 17.77 9.22 0.52
N ASP A 30 17.89 7.92 0.30
CA ASP A 30 19.02 7.14 0.78
C ASP A 30 19.97 6.90 -0.38
N ALA A 31 21.23 7.32 -0.21
CA ALA A 31 22.26 7.17 -1.23
C ALA A 31 23.54 6.59 -0.64
N ILE A 32 24.10 5.57 -1.30
CA ILE A 32 25.41 5.01 -0.95
C ILE A 32 26.45 5.62 -1.89
N LEU A 33 27.34 6.42 -1.31
CA LEU A 33 28.44 7.08 -2.02
C LEU A 33 29.75 6.40 -1.68
N ARG A 34 30.46 5.89 -2.70
CA ARG A 34 31.84 5.46 -2.53
C ARG A 34 32.74 6.68 -2.51
N ILE A 35 33.59 6.80 -1.50
CA ILE A 35 34.52 7.92 -1.36
C ILE A 35 35.91 7.49 -1.83
N ASP A 36 36.54 8.32 -2.67
CA ASP A 36 37.97 8.19 -2.97
C ASP A 36 38.78 8.56 -1.71
N PRO A 37 39.59 7.64 -1.17
CA PRO A 37 40.35 7.90 0.05
C PRO A 37 41.48 8.92 -0.12
N GLU A 38 41.95 9.19 -1.35
CA GLU A 38 43.04 10.13 -1.59
C GLU A 38 42.56 11.57 -1.72
N THR A 39 41.38 11.78 -2.33
CA THR A 39 40.81 13.11 -2.60
C THR A 39 39.66 13.49 -1.67
N GLY A 40 38.98 12.49 -1.09
CA GLY A 40 37.74 12.68 -0.33
C GLY A 40 36.51 12.93 -1.21
N GLU A 41 36.65 12.89 -2.54
CA GLU A 41 35.55 13.12 -3.47
C GLU A 41 34.71 11.83 -3.66
N PRO A 42 33.41 11.97 -4.03
CA PRO A 42 32.61 10.82 -4.42
C PRO A 42 33.19 10.18 -5.68
N ALA A 43 33.70 8.96 -5.57
CA ALA A 43 34.30 8.21 -6.67
C ALA A 43 33.21 7.60 -7.59
N GLU A 44 32.12 7.12 -7.00
CA GLU A 44 31.02 6.47 -7.70
C GLU A 44 29.76 6.44 -6.82
N ARG A 45 28.60 6.81 -7.38
CA ARG A 45 27.29 6.72 -6.72
C ARG A 45 26.76 5.30 -6.97
N ILE A 46 26.70 4.48 -5.92
CA ILE A 46 26.42 3.04 -6.04
C ILE A 46 24.92 2.78 -6.11
N ASP A 47 24.14 3.43 -5.24
CA ASP A 47 22.69 3.21 -5.13
C ASP A 47 21.99 4.48 -4.65
N GLU A 48 20.78 4.75 -5.14
CA GLU A 48 19.91 5.84 -4.74
C GLU A 48 18.47 5.32 -4.67
N VAL A 49 17.95 5.19 -3.45
CA VAL A 49 16.58 4.77 -3.19
C VAL A 49 15.80 6.01 -2.77
N GLN A 50 14.76 6.33 -3.55
CA GLN A 50 13.78 7.33 -3.17
C GLN A 50 12.58 6.61 -2.55
N GLU A 51 12.38 6.80 -1.25
CA GLU A 51 11.15 6.37 -0.59
C GLU A 51 10.25 7.57 -0.38
N SER A 52 8.97 7.42 -0.74
CA SER A 52 7.99 8.48 -0.50
C SER A 52 6.67 7.93 0.01
N VAL A 53 6.06 8.69 0.91
CA VAL A 53 4.69 8.46 1.38
C VAL A 53 3.93 9.76 1.22
N VAL A 54 2.74 9.68 0.62
CA VAL A 54 1.79 10.80 0.58
C VAL A 54 0.75 10.57 1.66
N GLN A 55 0.54 11.54 2.54
CA GLN A 55 -0.38 11.43 3.68
C GLN A 55 -1.42 12.56 3.65
N CYS A 56 -2.66 12.25 4.03
CA CYS A 56 -3.70 13.24 4.24
C CYS A 56 -3.54 13.89 5.62
N LEU A 57 -3.46 15.21 5.68
CA LEU A 57 -3.29 15.95 6.94
C LEU A 57 -4.56 16.03 7.79
N ASP A 58 -5.73 15.79 7.21
CA ASP A 58 -7.00 15.89 7.95
C ASP A 58 -7.38 14.57 8.63
N CYS A 59 -7.00 13.43 8.04
CA CYS A 59 -7.31 12.11 8.61
C CYS A 59 -6.08 11.25 8.90
N MET A 60 -4.87 11.76 8.66
CA MET A 60 -3.58 11.08 8.90
C MET A 60 -3.45 9.71 8.23
N HIS A 61 -4.14 9.50 7.10
CA HIS A 61 -4.03 8.26 6.33
C HIS A 61 -3.02 8.43 5.20
N ASP A 62 -2.26 7.38 4.95
CA ASP A 62 -1.41 7.29 3.78
C ASP A 62 -2.26 7.10 2.52
N GLN A 63 -1.75 7.55 1.38
CA GLN A 63 -2.44 7.60 0.10
C GLN A 63 -1.72 6.67 -0.88
N PRO A 64 -2.00 5.36 -0.84
CA PRO A 64 -1.23 4.39 -1.61
C PRO A 64 -1.63 4.34 -3.09
N HIS A 65 -2.56 5.20 -3.52
CA HIS A 65 -2.82 5.51 -4.93
C HIS A 65 -1.98 6.66 -5.47
N LEU A 66 -1.11 7.25 -4.65
CA LEU A 66 -0.26 8.38 -5.02
C LEU A 66 1.21 8.02 -4.82
N ALA A 67 2.06 8.44 -5.75
CA ALA A 67 3.51 8.36 -5.66
C ALA A 67 4.15 9.73 -5.90
N VAL A 68 5.44 9.86 -5.56
CA VAL A 68 6.25 11.02 -5.92
C VAL A 68 7.22 10.63 -7.02
N ASP A 69 7.08 11.24 -8.19
CA ASP A 69 7.96 11.06 -9.35
C ASP A 69 8.50 12.42 -9.80
N GLU A 70 9.82 12.52 -9.98
CA GLU A 70 10.53 13.76 -10.33
C GLU A 70 10.08 15.00 -9.50
N GLY A 71 9.85 14.81 -8.20
CA GLY A 71 9.40 15.87 -7.28
C GLY A 71 7.93 16.27 -7.43
N ARG A 72 7.12 15.48 -8.13
CA ARG A 72 5.69 15.72 -8.36
C ARG A 72 4.85 14.54 -7.88
N VAL A 73 3.69 14.84 -7.30
CA VAL A 73 2.70 13.80 -6.97
C VAL A 73 2.02 13.33 -8.25
N VAL A 74 2.04 12.03 -8.49
CA VAL A 74 1.46 11.33 -9.64
C VAL A 74 0.51 10.22 -9.18
N PRO A 75 -0.53 9.86 -9.95
CA PRO A 75 -1.39 8.74 -9.63
C PRO A 75 -0.68 7.43 -9.94
N ILE A 76 -1.02 6.38 -9.18
CA ILE A 76 -0.65 5.00 -9.50
C ILE A 76 -1.80 4.38 -10.30
N GLU A 77 -1.57 4.14 -11.59
CA GLU A 77 -2.61 3.83 -12.59
C GLU A 77 -3.46 2.58 -12.28
N ASP A 78 -2.88 1.55 -11.69
CA ASP A 78 -3.57 0.31 -11.31
C ASP A 78 -4.40 0.43 -10.02
N ARG A 79 -4.31 1.56 -9.31
CA ARG A 79 -4.85 1.71 -7.95
C ARG A 79 -5.80 2.88 -7.81
N TRP A 80 -5.52 4.03 -8.45
CA TRP A 80 -6.20 5.27 -8.11
C TRP A 80 -7.71 5.24 -8.35
N GLU A 81 -8.17 4.67 -9.47
CA GLU A 81 -9.61 4.57 -9.74
C GLU A 81 -10.29 3.74 -8.66
N ARG A 82 -9.64 2.65 -8.27
CA ARG A 82 -10.17 1.68 -7.34
C ARG A 82 -10.23 2.24 -5.93
N LEU A 83 -9.19 2.94 -5.49
CA LEU A 83 -9.17 3.59 -4.18
C LEU A 83 -10.17 4.74 -4.09
N VAL A 84 -10.24 5.58 -5.13
CA VAL A 84 -11.03 6.80 -5.06
C VAL A 84 -12.50 6.60 -5.41
N ALA A 85 -12.82 5.71 -6.36
CA ALA A 85 -14.19 5.43 -6.78
C ALA A 85 -14.78 4.15 -6.15
N GLY A 86 -13.95 3.32 -5.51
CA GLY A 86 -14.39 2.11 -4.83
C GLY A 86 -14.84 2.33 -3.39
N THR A 87 -15.23 1.23 -2.76
CA THR A 87 -15.58 1.15 -1.33
C THR A 87 -14.61 0.19 -0.62
N PRO A 88 -14.46 0.27 0.71
CA PRO A 88 -13.63 -0.68 1.44
C PRO A 88 -14.29 -2.06 1.47
N TRP A 89 -13.46 -3.09 1.28
CA TRP A 89 -13.80 -4.49 1.36
C TRP A 89 -12.92 -5.15 2.40
N VAL A 90 -13.49 -6.04 3.21
CA VAL A 90 -12.77 -6.82 4.20
C VAL A 90 -12.83 -8.29 3.82
N ALA A 91 -11.65 -8.87 3.61
CA ALA A 91 -11.45 -10.28 3.31
C ALA A 91 -10.85 -11.01 4.51
N SER A 92 -11.45 -12.14 4.89
CA SER A 92 -10.76 -13.15 5.70
C SER A 92 -10.20 -14.17 4.72
N CYS A 93 -8.88 -14.28 4.66
CA CYS A 93 -8.22 -15.13 3.68
C CYS A 93 -7.03 -15.88 4.26
N THR A 94 -6.58 -16.89 3.53
CA THR A 94 -5.40 -17.68 3.84
C THR A 94 -4.49 -17.66 2.62
N VAL A 95 -3.21 -17.36 2.82
CA VAL A 95 -2.19 -17.50 1.78
C VAL A 95 -1.18 -18.53 2.23
N THR A 96 -0.90 -19.50 1.37
CA THR A 96 0.15 -20.50 1.62
C THR A 96 1.37 -20.15 0.79
N VAL A 97 2.53 -20.00 1.44
CA VAL A 97 3.78 -19.57 0.79
C VAL A 97 4.92 -20.51 1.15
N ASP A 98 5.96 -20.50 0.33
CA ASP A 98 7.23 -21.13 0.69
C ASP A 98 7.84 -20.40 1.89
N GLN A 99 8.42 -21.14 2.84
CA GLN A 99 9.04 -20.54 4.03
C GLN A 99 10.19 -19.59 3.68
N ASP A 100 10.87 -19.79 2.55
CA ASP A 100 11.98 -18.94 2.08
C ASP A 100 11.50 -17.52 1.69
N LEU A 101 10.19 -17.31 1.54
CA LEU A 101 9.60 -16.00 1.27
C LEU A 101 9.34 -15.18 2.55
N VAL A 102 9.52 -15.76 3.74
CA VAL A 102 9.28 -15.12 5.03
C VAL A 102 10.58 -15.08 5.81
N GLU A 103 11.14 -13.88 5.95
CA GLU A 103 12.41 -13.68 6.66
C GLU A 103 12.28 -13.98 8.16
N VAL A 104 11.19 -13.55 8.78
CA VAL A 104 10.95 -13.69 10.22
C VAL A 104 9.47 -13.96 10.48
N CYS A 105 9.14 -15.02 11.23
CA CYS A 105 7.76 -15.35 11.61
C CYS A 105 7.45 -15.15 13.10
N SER A 106 8.36 -14.57 13.89
CA SER A 106 8.16 -14.32 15.32
C SER A 106 8.73 -12.98 15.79
N GLY A 107 8.17 -12.42 16.87
CA GLY A 107 8.57 -11.11 17.37
C GLY A 107 7.89 -9.92 16.67
N PRO A 108 8.34 -8.68 16.93
CA PRO A 108 7.67 -7.47 16.47
C PRO A 108 7.56 -7.33 14.95
N GLU A 109 8.56 -7.84 14.21
CA GLU A 109 8.68 -7.72 12.75
C GLU A 109 7.91 -8.83 12.00
N ALA A 110 7.39 -9.82 12.73
CA ALA A 110 6.75 -11.00 12.13
C ALA A 110 5.53 -10.66 11.28
N ALA A 111 4.71 -9.70 11.74
CA ALA A 111 3.49 -9.34 11.04
C ALA A 111 3.78 -8.78 9.65
N ASP A 112 4.79 -7.90 9.55
CA ASP A 112 5.19 -7.26 8.28
C ASP A 112 5.87 -8.27 7.35
N SER A 113 6.76 -9.11 7.89
CA SER A 113 7.44 -10.16 7.11
C SER A 113 6.45 -11.21 6.57
N LEU A 114 5.48 -11.65 7.37
CA LEU A 114 4.43 -12.57 6.93
C LEU A 114 3.49 -11.90 5.91
N THR A 115 3.15 -10.63 6.11
CA THR A 115 2.33 -9.85 5.17
C THR A 115 3.03 -9.72 3.82
N TYR A 116 4.31 -9.35 3.82
CA TYR A 116 5.12 -9.24 2.63
C TYR A 116 5.31 -10.60 1.94
N GLY A 117 5.51 -11.67 2.73
CA GLY A 117 5.53 -13.04 2.23
C GLY A 117 4.24 -13.41 1.51
N ALA A 118 3.07 -13.03 2.06
CA ALA A 118 1.76 -13.34 1.50
C ALA A 118 1.40 -12.51 0.26
N PHE A 119 1.59 -11.19 0.29
CA PHE A 119 1.04 -10.24 -0.68
C PHE A 119 2.07 -9.24 -1.28
N GLY A 120 3.34 -9.37 -0.92
CA GLY A 120 4.40 -8.46 -1.38
C GLY A 120 4.13 -7.00 -1.00
N ASP A 121 4.50 -6.08 -1.89
CA ASP A 121 4.31 -4.64 -1.69
C ASP A 121 2.84 -4.22 -1.58
N ALA A 122 1.92 -4.95 -2.22
CA ALA A 122 0.50 -4.66 -2.06
C ALA A 122 0.05 -4.87 -0.61
N GLY A 123 0.54 -5.93 0.03
CA GLY A 123 0.24 -6.21 1.43
C GLY A 123 0.78 -5.15 2.40
N THR A 124 1.99 -4.65 2.17
CA THR A 124 2.66 -3.73 3.11
C THR A 124 2.43 -2.25 2.79
N ARG A 125 2.10 -1.91 1.54
CA ARG A 125 1.99 -0.52 1.10
C ARG A 125 0.59 -0.11 0.67
N GLU A 126 -0.29 -1.04 0.31
CA GLU A 126 -1.63 -0.71 -0.21
C GLU A 126 -2.75 -1.19 0.71
N PHE A 127 -2.70 -2.44 1.11
CA PHE A 127 -3.74 -3.05 1.94
C PHE A 127 -3.54 -2.70 3.40
N PHE A 128 -4.64 -2.69 4.16
CA PHE A 128 -4.56 -2.80 5.62
C PHE A 128 -4.63 -4.28 5.98
N THR A 129 -3.48 -4.85 6.31
CA THR A 129 -3.35 -6.27 6.61
C THR A 129 -3.18 -6.52 8.10
N HIS A 130 -3.90 -7.51 8.62
CA HIS A 130 -3.69 -8.04 9.95
C HIS A 130 -3.47 -9.55 9.86
N VAL A 131 -2.26 -10.00 10.17
CA VAL A 131 -1.95 -11.42 10.36
C VAL A 131 -2.62 -11.89 11.65
N ARG A 132 -3.57 -12.83 11.57
CA ARG A 132 -4.29 -13.35 12.74
C ARG A 132 -3.46 -14.41 13.43
N PHE A 133 -3.00 -15.38 12.64
CA PHE A 133 -2.06 -16.42 13.04
C PHE A 133 -1.44 -17.04 11.80
N HIS A 134 -0.35 -17.76 11.99
CA HIS A 134 0.26 -18.59 10.95
C HIS A 134 0.62 -19.96 11.54
N LYS A 135 0.82 -20.93 10.66
CA LYS A 135 1.36 -22.25 11.02
C LYS A 135 2.36 -22.69 9.96
N HIS A 136 3.30 -23.51 10.37
CA HIS A 136 4.21 -24.17 9.45
C HIS A 136 3.60 -25.50 9.00
N ASP A 137 3.74 -25.80 7.71
CA ASP A 137 3.30 -27.03 7.07
C ASP A 137 4.42 -27.49 6.13
N GLU A 138 5.25 -28.42 6.61
CA GLU A 138 6.47 -28.85 5.93
C GLU A 138 7.39 -27.65 5.59
N GLU A 139 7.69 -27.43 4.31
CA GLU A 139 8.53 -26.32 3.80
C GLU A 139 7.70 -25.05 3.51
N ARG A 140 6.45 -25.00 3.99
CA ARG A 140 5.51 -23.90 3.73
C ARG A 140 5.03 -23.25 5.00
N ILE A 141 4.58 -22.02 4.86
CA ILE A 141 3.87 -21.28 5.91
C ILE A 141 2.46 -20.99 5.41
N VAL A 142 1.47 -21.35 6.23
CA VAL A 142 0.05 -21.05 6.01
C VAL A 142 -0.31 -19.86 6.87
N ILE A 143 -0.57 -18.72 6.23
CA ILE A 143 -0.77 -17.42 6.87
C ILE A 143 -2.25 -17.07 6.79
N HIS A 144 -2.89 -16.86 7.93
CA HIS A 144 -4.29 -16.46 7.99
C HIS A 144 -4.38 -14.95 8.26
N LEU A 145 -5.00 -14.21 7.33
CA LEU A 145 -5.04 -12.76 7.34
C LEU A 145 -6.48 -12.23 7.35
N LEU A 146 -6.64 -11.07 7.98
CA LEU A 146 -7.73 -10.14 7.67
C LEU A 146 -7.13 -9.03 6.80
N VAL A 147 -7.70 -8.81 5.61
CA VAL A 147 -7.21 -7.82 4.65
C VAL A 147 -8.33 -6.84 4.35
N GLU A 148 -8.08 -5.56 4.55
CA GLU A 148 -8.93 -4.49 4.05
C GLU A 148 -8.28 -3.86 2.81
N LEU A 149 -9.05 -3.75 1.74
CA LEU A 149 -8.66 -3.14 0.47
C LEU A 149 -9.83 -2.37 -0.13
N TYR A 150 -9.56 -1.41 -1.00
CA TYR A 150 -10.61 -0.72 -1.74
C TYR A 150 -10.89 -1.43 -3.06
N ALA A 151 -12.16 -1.53 -3.45
CA ALA A 151 -12.57 -2.05 -4.75
C ALA A 151 -13.92 -1.49 -5.17
N ARG A 152 -14.17 -1.40 -6.48
CA ARG A 152 -15.46 -0.97 -7.05
C ARG A 152 -16.50 -2.09 -7.04
N SER A 153 -16.08 -3.33 -6.82
CA SER A 153 -16.96 -4.49 -6.71
C SER A 153 -16.28 -5.64 -5.97
N SER A 154 -17.06 -6.64 -5.53
CA SER A 154 -16.51 -7.86 -4.93
C SER A 154 -15.58 -8.61 -5.88
N ASN A 155 -15.91 -8.64 -7.18
CA ASN A 155 -15.10 -9.33 -8.18
C ASN A 155 -13.74 -8.66 -8.31
N GLU A 156 -13.71 -7.33 -8.40
CA GLU A 156 -12.45 -6.59 -8.44
C GLU A 156 -11.65 -6.75 -7.13
N ALA A 157 -12.30 -6.80 -5.97
CA ALA A 157 -11.61 -7.09 -4.72
C ALA A 157 -10.95 -8.49 -4.73
N THR A 158 -11.65 -9.50 -5.24
CA THR A 158 -11.09 -10.84 -5.43
C THR A 158 -9.92 -10.81 -6.41
N ASP A 159 -10.07 -10.20 -7.58
CA ASP A 159 -9.04 -10.13 -8.61
C ASP A 159 -7.76 -9.45 -8.08
N VAL A 160 -7.90 -8.38 -7.30
CA VAL A 160 -6.77 -7.68 -6.68
C VAL A 160 -6.05 -8.56 -5.65
N LEU A 161 -6.78 -9.27 -4.80
CA LEU A 161 -6.18 -10.18 -3.83
C LEU A 161 -5.47 -11.35 -4.52
N GLU A 162 -6.08 -11.92 -5.56
CA GLU A 162 -5.51 -13.01 -6.33
C GLU A 162 -4.25 -12.59 -7.08
N ALA A 163 -4.26 -11.39 -7.68
CA ALA A 163 -3.09 -10.84 -8.37
C ALA A 163 -1.93 -10.51 -7.41
N ALA A 164 -2.23 -10.08 -6.19
CA ALA A 164 -1.22 -9.77 -5.18
C ALA A 164 -0.67 -11.01 -4.46
N ALA A 165 -1.44 -12.09 -4.35
CA ALA A 165 -1.05 -13.26 -3.60
C ALA A 165 0.20 -13.93 -4.20
N ARG A 166 1.23 -14.14 -3.38
CA ARG A 166 2.50 -14.77 -3.77
C ARG A 166 2.47 -16.30 -3.73
N GLY A 167 1.32 -16.88 -3.39
CA GLY A 167 1.06 -18.31 -3.34
C GLY A 167 -0.43 -18.61 -3.34
N PRO A 168 -0.85 -19.89 -3.20
CA PRO A 168 -2.27 -20.24 -3.18
C PRO A 168 -3.07 -19.44 -2.16
N LEU A 169 -4.08 -18.72 -2.68
CA LEU A 169 -5.01 -17.90 -1.91
C LEU A 169 -6.34 -18.63 -1.72
N GLU A 170 -6.84 -18.65 -0.49
CA GLU A 170 -8.19 -19.08 -0.16
C GLU A 170 -8.93 -17.94 0.55
N ILE A 171 -9.96 -17.37 -0.08
CA ILE A 171 -10.82 -16.35 0.52
C ILE A 171 -11.99 -17.04 1.22
N THR A 172 -11.96 -17.08 2.56
CA THR A 172 -13.02 -17.69 3.37
C THR A 172 -14.26 -16.80 3.43
N SER A 173 -14.07 -15.48 3.45
CA SER A 173 -15.18 -14.51 3.40
C SER A 173 -14.71 -13.20 2.80
N LEU A 174 -15.60 -12.52 2.08
CA LEU A 174 -15.40 -11.20 1.53
C LEU A 174 -16.67 -10.39 1.73
N ALA A 175 -16.56 -9.21 2.33
CA ALA A 175 -17.69 -8.33 2.58
C ALA A 175 -17.31 -6.87 2.33
N GLU A 176 -18.23 -6.12 1.72
CA GLU A 176 -18.13 -4.67 1.68
C GLU A 176 -18.29 -4.12 3.10
N GLU A 177 -17.39 -3.26 3.52
CA GLU A 177 -17.46 -2.62 4.82
C GLU A 177 -18.22 -1.30 4.70
N SER A 178 -19.35 -1.21 5.41
CA SER A 178 -20.12 0.02 5.46
C SER A 178 -19.43 1.05 6.37
N ARG A 179 -18.40 1.73 5.87
CA ARG A 179 -17.88 2.94 6.51
C ARG A 179 -18.58 4.15 5.87
N PRO A 180 -19.33 4.96 6.63
CA PRO A 180 -19.76 6.25 6.09
C PRO A 180 -18.50 7.04 5.66
N PRO A 181 -18.54 7.77 4.53
CA PRO A 181 -17.45 8.69 4.19
C PRO A 181 -17.19 9.58 5.41
N ALA A 182 -15.93 9.89 5.70
CA ALA A 182 -15.53 10.67 6.87
C ALA A 182 -15.93 12.15 6.78
N HIS A 183 -17.11 12.44 6.22
CA HIS A 183 -17.77 13.74 6.24
C HIS A 183 -18.81 13.77 7.36
N ALA A 184 -18.33 14.13 8.54
CA ALA A 184 -19.12 14.87 9.52
C ALA A 184 -18.21 15.87 10.21
N ALA A 185 -17.57 16.74 9.42
CA ALA A 185 -16.99 17.98 9.92
C ALA A 185 -17.91 19.12 9.50
N ASP A 186 -19.14 19.08 10.01
CA ASP A 186 -20.01 20.26 10.08
C ASP A 186 -19.90 20.80 11.51
N GLU A 187 -18.70 21.21 11.89
CA GLU A 187 -18.44 22.05 13.06
C GLU A 187 -17.30 23.00 12.70
N ALA A 188 -17.69 24.05 11.98
CA ALA A 188 -16.92 25.27 11.90
C ALA A 188 -16.81 25.88 13.31
N HIS A 189 -15.58 26.14 13.75
CA HIS A 189 -15.28 27.08 14.83
C HIS A 189 -14.42 28.22 14.28
#